data_AF-A0A5C6FJW5-F1
#
_entry.id   AF-A0A5C6FJW5-F1
#
_cell.length_a   1.000
_cell.length_b   1.000
_cell.length_c   1.000
_cell.angle_alpha   90.00
_cell.angle_beta   90.00
_cell.angle_gamma   90.00
#
_symmetry.space_group_name_H-M   'P 1'
#
loop_
_entity.id
_entity.type
_entity.pdbx_description
1 polymer ?
#
loop_
_entity_poly.entity_id
_entity_poly.type
_entity_poly.pdbx_seq_one_letter_code
_entity_poly.pdbx_strand_id
1 'polypeptide(L)'
;MNLDLPKFVAPIAAEIVKRCEEFDSSTNDGPGDAGDPIEQITLGFQFDQDAWVALVFDTRSSGSAAFDGNWQLHIEENRLDCDCDIDEWLDAYESLFDEEIHSAVTVTTVDGDSKVIEPHSEPDDDGEAEERITNLLAGLIGDALRDALLSARDKGVFDGLPLAPSCVLRIDEHSNGAYCWPDPDTRGTDADEGRLKM
;
A
#
# COMPACT_ATOMS: atom_id res chain seq x y z
N MET A 1 -20.70 -9.32 2.81
CA MET A 1 -19.64 -10.04 3.57
C MET A 1 -19.06 -9.16 4.70
N ASN A 2 -18.12 -9.67 5.50
CA ASN A 2 -17.38 -8.88 6.50
C ASN A 2 -15.86 -8.96 6.23
N LEU A 3 -15.23 -7.82 5.95
CA LEU A 3 -13.79 -7.67 5.77
C LEU A 3 -13.18 -7.09 7.06
N ASP A 4 -12.39 -7.89 7.77
CA ASP A 4 -11.75 -7.49 9.03
C ASP A 4 -10.31 -7.03 8.78
N LEU A 5 -10.07 -5.72 8.62
CA LEU A 5 -8.76 -5.17 8.28
C LEU A 5 -7.67 -5.41 9.34
N PRO A 6 -7.93 -5.31 10.67
CA PRO A 6 -6.94 -5.59 11.70
C PRO A 6 -6.15 -6.90 11.52
N LYS A 7 -6.75 -7.93 10.93
CA LYS A 7 -6.08 -9.24 10.78
C LYS A 7 -4.93 -9.23 9.78
N PHE A 8 -4.91 -8.31 8.82
CA PHE A 8 -3.84 -8.23 7.81
C PHE A 8 -2.63 -7.44 8.30
N VAL A 9 -2.81 -6.55 9.28
CA VAL A 9 -1.77 -5.61 9.73
C VAL A 9 -0.55 -6.34 10.28
N ALA A 10 -0.74 -7.31 11.19
CA ALA A 10 0.38 -7.99 11.83
C ALA A 10 1.15 -8.92 10.88
N PRO A 11 0.51 -9.76 10.04
CA PRO A 11 1.21 -10.56 9.02
C PRO A 11 1.99 -9.70 8.02
N ILE A 12 1.39 -8.62 7.50
CA ILE A 12 2.07 -7.71 6.56
C ILE A 12 3.25 -7.01 7.23
N ALA A 13 3.09 -6.54 8.48
CA ALA A 13 4.18 -5.95 9.23
C ALA A 13 5.34 -6.95 9.46
N ALA A 14 5.04 -8.24 9.66
CA ALA A 14 6.07 -9.27 9.79
C ALA A 14 6.87 -9.46 8.49
N GLU A 15 6.20 -9.46 7.34
CA GLU A 15 6.89 -9.55 6.04
C GLU A 15 7.67 -8.27 5.70
N ILE A 16 7.20 -7.08 6.12
CA ILE A 16 7.99 -5.84 6.02
C ILE A 16 9.30 -5.98 6.81
N VAL A 17 9.23 -6.50 8.05
CA VAL A 17 10.43 -6.73 8.89
C VAL A 17 11.39 -7.66 8.18
N LYS A 18 10.91 -8.84 7.76
CA LYS A 18 11.71 -9.85 7.08
C LYS A 18 12.37 -9.28 5.82
N ARG A 19 11.62 -8.56 4.99
CA ARG A 19 12.13 -7.94 3.76
C ARG A 19 13.22 -6.90 4.04
N CYS A 20 13.11 -6.14 5.14
CA CYS A 20 14.15 -5.20 5.57
C CYS A 20 15.40 -5.91 6.12
N GLU A 21 15.24 -7.00 6.87
CA GLU A 21 16.35 -7.80 7.40
C GLU A 21 17.13 -8.53 6.29
N GLU A 22 16.42 -8.98 5.26
CA GLU A 22 16.97 -9.68 4.10
C GLU A 22 17.44 -8.72 2.98
N PHE A 23 17.30 -7.41 3.16
CA PHE A 23 17.67 -6.43 2.16
C PHE A 23 19.17 -6.44 1.86
N ASP A 24 19.52 -6.65 0.59
CA ASP A 24 20.87 -6.49 0.07
C ASP A 24 20.87 -5.40 -1.01
N SER A 25 21.53 -4.28 -0.72
CA SER A 25 21.65 -3.15 -1.64
C SER A 25 22.27 -3.53 -2.99
N SER A 26 23.12 -4.55 -3.04
CA SER A 26 23.84 -4.96 -4.25
C SER A 26 22.98 -5.76 -5.24
N THR A 27 21.83 -6.25 -4.78
CA THR A 27 20.88 -7.05 -5.56
C THR A 27 19.46 -6.48 -5.49
N ASN A 28 19.30 -5.23 -5.06
CA ASN A 28 18.00 -4.57 -5.00
C ASN A 28 17.35 -4.52 -6.38
N ASP A 29 16.18 -5.17 -6.52
CA ASP A 29 15.32 -4.98 -7.67
C ASP A 29 14.33 -3.86 -7.38
N GLY A 30 14.76 -2.62 -7.63
CA GLY A 30 13.92 -1.44 -7.50
C GLY A 30 14.43 -0.34 -8.42
N PRO A 31 13.69 0.78 -8.54
CA PRO A 31 14.16 1.87 -9.37
C PRO A 31 15.48 2.43 -8.84
N GLY A 32 16.41 2.72 -9.75
CA GLY A 32 17.73 3.27 -9.42
C GLY A 32 18.85 2.25 -9.57
N ASP A 33 20.03 2.61 -9.06
CA ASP A 33 21.22 1.76 -9.15
C ASP A 33 21.44 0.97 -7.86
N ALA A 34 21.91 -0.26 -7.99
CA ALA A 34 22.26 -1.11 -6.86
C ALA A 34 23.45 -0.52 -6.06
N GLY A 35 23.34 -0.55 -4.73
CA GLY A 35 24.34 -0.02 -3.81
C GLY A 35 24.13 1.45 -3.43
N ASP A 36 23.26 2.18 -4.13
CA ASP A 36 22.91 3.55 -3.75
C ASP A 36 21.99 3.56 -2.51
N PRO A 37 22.02 4.63 -1.70
CA PRO A 37 21.12 4.77 -0.57
C PRO A 37 19.65 4.80 -0.98
N ILE A 38 18.78 4.25 -0.15
CA ILE A 38 17.33 4.22 -0.38
C ILE A 38 16.76 5.62 -0.13
N GLU A 39 16.10 6.18 -1.15
CA GLU A 39 15.46 7.50 -1.12
C GLU A 39 13.95 7.39 -0.90
N GLN A 40 13.34 6.25 -1.22
CA GLN A 40 11.94 6.01 -0.97
C GLN A 40 11.65 4.52 -0.76
N ILE A 41 10.80 4.22 0.21
CA ILE A 41 10.27 2.87 0.45
C ILE A 41 8.78 2.91 0.12
N THR A 42 8.36 2.16 -0.91
CA THR A 42 6.96 2.12 -1.35
C THR A 42 6.36 0.78 -0.98
N LEU A 43 5.30 0.80 -0.16
CA LEU A 43 4.42 -0.34 0.05
C LEU A 43 3.26 -0.22 -0.95
N GLY A 44 3.41 -0.88 -2.09
CA GLY A 44 2.41 -0.92 -3.14
C GLY A 44 1.38 -2.00 -2.88
N PHE A 45 0.15 -1.82 -3.36
CA PHE A 45 -0.88 -2.84 -3.27
C PHE A 45 -1.88 -2.80 -4.43
N GLN A 46 -2.57 -3.92 -4.63
CA GLN A 46 -3.75 -4.05 -5.48
C GLN A 46 -4.78 -4.89 -4.73
N PHE A 47 -6.06 -4.61 -4.93
CA PHE A 47 -7.16 -5.30 -4.24
C PHE A 47 -8.28 -5.77 -5.16
N ASP A 48 -8.24 -5.42 -6.46
CA ASP A 48 -9.36 -5.55 -7.40
C ASP A 48 -9.13 -6.56 -8.54
N GLN A 49 -7.93 -7.14 -8.66
CA GLN A 49 -7.62 -8.16 -9.67
C GLN A 49 -6.92 -9.39 -9.09
N ASP A 50 -5.71 -9.19 -8.56
CA ASP A 50 -4.84 -10.29 -8.10
C ASP A 50 -4.60 -10.28 -6.58
N ALA A 51 -5.10 -9.26 -5.87
CA ALA A 51 -4.94 -9.03 -4.44
C ALA A 51 -3.49 -9.27 -3.92
N TRP A 52 -2.68 -8.21 -3.86
CA TRP A 52 -1.28 -8.35 -3.43
C TRP A 52 -0.75 -7.11 -2.74
N VAL A 53 0.38 -7.29 -2.06
CA VAL A 53 1.20 -6.22 -1.47
C VAL A 53 2.64 -6.42 -1.90
N ALA A 54 3.36 -5.33 -2.21
CA ALA A 54 4.77 -5.35 -2.56
C ALA A 54 5.54 -4.25 -1.82
N LEU A 55 6.77 -4.53 -1.38
CA LEU A 55 7.63 -3.55 -0.74
C LEU A 55 8.85 -3.25 -1.62
N VAL A 56 8.86 -2.08 -2.24
CA VAL A 56 9.89 -1.67 -3.20
C VAL A 56 10.79 -0.60 -2.61
N PHE A 57 12.11 -0.79 -2.74
CA PHE A 57 13.12 0.18 -2.33
C PHE A 57 13.63 0.96 -3.57
N ASP A 58 13.34 2.25 -3.64
CA ASP A 58 13.77 3.15 -4.70
C ASP A 58 15.06 3.87 -4.27
N THR A 59 16.14 3.68 -5.04
CA THR A 59 17.46 4.28 -4.81
C THR A 59 17.76 5.41 -5.78
N ARG A 60 16.82 5.79 -6.66
CA ARG A 60 16.99 6.97 -7.52
C ARG A 60 17.11 8.19 -6.62
N SER A 61 18.05 9.07 -6.95
CA SER A 61 18.25 10.33 -6.21
C SER A 61 16.93 11.08 -5.98
N SER A 62 16.81 11.80 -4.86
CA SER A 62 15.59 12.52 -4.43
C SER A 62 14.89 13.38 -5.49
N GLY A 63 15.60 13.91 -6.49
CA GLY A 63 15.01 14.66 -7.61
C GLY A 63 14.36 13.79 -8.70
N SER A 64 14.63 12.49 -8.71
CA SER A 64 14.26 11.51 -9.72
C SER A 64 13.44 10.33 -9.21
N ALA A 65 13.56 9.96 -7.93
CA ALA A 65 12.51 9.21 -7.27
C ALA A 65 11.31 10.15 -7.26
N ALA A 66 10.28 9.93 -8.06
CA ALA A 66 9.09 10.78 -8.13
C ALA A 66 7.84 9.93 -7.89
N PHE A 67 6.68 10.59 -7.70
CA PHE A 67 5.37 9.93 -7.74
C PHE A 67 5.02 9.60 -9.19
N ASP A 68 5.83 8.76 -9.82
CA ASP A 68 5.80 8.48 -11.27
C ASP A 68 5.38 7.04 -11.60
N GLY A 69 5.03 6.25 -10.57
CA GLY A 69 4.58 4.87 -10.73
C GLY A 69 5.68 3.88 -11.13
N ASN A 70 6.96 4.29 -11.24
CA ASN A 70 8.03 3.42 -11.74
C ASN A 70 8.24 2.17 -10.85
N TRP A 71 7.95 2.28 -9.56
CA TRP A 71 7.98 1.14 -8.62
C TRP A 71 7.12 -0.05 -9.11
N GLN A 72 6.07 0.19 -9.90
CA GLN A 72 5.18 -0.84 -10.40
C GLN A 72 5.89 -1.83 -11.35
N LEU A 73 7.00 -1.43 -11.98
CA LEU A 73 7.79 -2.32 -12.83
C LEU A 73 8.56 -3.39 -12.04
N HIS A 74 8.62 -3.26 -10.71
CA HIS A 74 9.39 -4.12 -9.82
C HIS A 74 8.48 -4.94 -8.89
N ILE A 75 7.18 -5.07 -9.19
CA ILE A 75 6.23 -5.74 -8.30
C ILE A 75 6.59 -7.22 -8.11
N GLU A 76 6.85 -7.97 -9.19
CA GLU A 76 6.97 -9.43 -9.15
C GLU A 76 8.02 -9.92 -8.14
N GLU A 77 9.22 -9.34 -8.15
CA GLU A 77 10.32 -9.72 -7.25
C GLU A 77 10.20 -9.12 -5.84
N ASN A 78 9.25 -8.21 -5.63
CA ASN A 78 9.05 -7.51 -4.35
C ASN A 78 7.69 -7.82 -3.70
N ARG A 79 6.90 -8.75 -4.25
CA ARG A 79 5.65 -9.21 -3.63
C ARG A 79 5.94 -9.81 -2.25
N LEU A 80 5.11 -9.47 -1.27
CA LEU A 80 5.19 -10.00 0.08
C LEU A 80 4.39 -11.30 0.18
N ASP A 81 5.02 -12.36 0.65
CA ASP A 81 4.37 -13.65 0.94
C ASP A 81 3.77 -13.61 2.34
N CYS A 82 2.62 -12.95 2.48
CA CYS A 82 2.00 -12.69 3.76
C CYS A 82 1.24 -13.92 4.26
N ASP A 83 1.41 -14.28 5.54
CA ASP A 83 0.62 -15.32 6.22
C ASP A 83 -0.78 -14.78 6.61
N CYS A 84 -1.51 -14.26 5.62
CA CYS A 84 -2.90 -13.84 5.70
C CYS A 84 -3.61 -14.02 4.36
N ASP A 85 -4.93 -14.18 4.41
CA ASP A 85 -5.76 -14.44 3.24
C ASP A 85 -6.08 -13.14 2.49
N ILE A 86 -5.07 -12.57 1.80
CA ILE A 86 -5.20 -11.30 1.07
C ILE A 86 -6.28 -11.37 -0.03
N ASP A 87 -6.62 -12.57 -0.51
CA ASP A 87 -7.70 -12.80 -1.48
C ASP A 87 -9.08 -12.34 -0.95
N GLU A 88 -9.26 -12.21 0.36
CA GLU A 88 -10.48 -11.61 0.91
C GLU A 88 -10.70 -10.15 0.48
N TRP A 89 -9.67 -9.45 0.01
CA TRP A 89 -9.81 -8.13 -0.60
C TRP A 89 -10.51 -8.22 -1.96
N LEU A 90 -10.16 -9.25 -2.75
CA LEU A 90 -10.81 -9.55 -4.01
C LEU A 90 -12.27 -9.97 -3.77
N ASP A 91 -12.52 -10.84 -2.79
CA ASP A 91 -13.90 -11.22 -2.41
C ASP A 91 -14.75 -9.97 -2.05
N ALA A 92 -14.15 -8.99 -1.37
CA ALA A 92 -14.80 -7.73 -1.03
C ALA A 92 -15.10 -6.88 -2.27
N TYR A 93 -14.16 -6.81 -3.20
CA TYR A 93 -14.36 -6.14 -4.48
C TYR A 93 -15.46 -6.83 -5.30
N GLU A 94 -15.38 -8.14 -5.50
CA GLU A 94 -16.38 -8.95 -6.21
C GLU A 94 -17.76 -8.80 -5.57
N SER A 95 -17.84 -8.80 -4.23
CA SER A 95 -19.12 -8.58 -3.55
C SER A 95 -19.77 -7.26 -3.93
N LEU A 96 -19.00 -6.20 -4.17
CA LEU A 96 -19.53 -4.87 -4.52
C LEU A 96 -19.89 -4.74 -6.00
N PHE A 97 -19.16 -5.42 -6.89
CA PHE A 97 -19.20 -5.14 -8.33
C PHE A 97 -19.67 -6.30 -9.22
N ASP A 98 -19.58 -7.54 -8.75
CA ASP A 98 -20.08 -8.70 -9.51
C ASP A 98 -21.62 -8.67 -9.57
N GLU A 99 -22.18 -8.73 -10.78
CA GLU A 99 -23.63 -8.64 -11.01
C GLU A 99 -24.43 -9.80 -10.39
N GLU A 100 -23.82 -10.96 -10.18
CA GLU A 100 -24.46 -12.12 -9.56
C GLU A 100 -24.45 -12.05 -8.03
N ILE A 101 -23.43 -11.42 -7.43
CA ILE A 101 -23.27 -11.28 -5.98
C ILE A 101 -23.90 -9.98 -5.46
N HIS A 102 -23.40 -8.85 -5.95
CA HIS A 102 -23.92 -7.49 -5.76
C HIS A 102 -24.49 -7.22 -4.35
N SER A 103 -23.64 -7.28 -3.32
CA SER A 103 -24.01 -7.24 -1.92
C SER A 103 -23.11 -6.32 -1.09
N ALA A 104 -23.66 -5.77 0.00
CA ALA A 104 -22.92 -4.89 0.88
C ALA A 104 -21.73 -5.58 1.57
N VAL A 105 -20.65 -4.81 1.72
CA VAL A 105 -19.45 -5.19 2.48
C VAL A 105 -19.43 -4.41 3.78
N THR A 106 -19.40 -5.11 4.91
CA THR A 106 -19.05 -4.48 6.19
C THR A 106 -17.53 -4.57 6.36
N VAL A 107 -16.86 -3.45 6.58
CA VAL A 107 -15.42 -3.37 6.82
C VAL A 107 -15.19 -3.00 8.27
N THR A 108 -14.43 -3.83 9.00
CA THR A 108 -13.92 -3.48 10.34
C THR A 108 -12.56 -2.82 10.16
N THR A 109 -12.42 -1.58 10.60
CA THR A 109 -11.17 -0.80 10.50
C THR A 109 -10.19 -1.18 11.61
N VAL A 110 -8.93 -0.74 11.50
CA VAL A 110 -7.88 -0.97 12.51
C VAL A 110 -8.27 -0.40 13.88
N ASP A 111 -9.02 0.71 13.91
CA ASP A 111 -9.55 1.32 15.14
C ASP A 111 -10.74 0.55 15.75
N GLY A 112 -11.23 -0.49 15.08
CA GLY A 112 -12.37 -1.30 15.50
C GLY A 112 -13.73 -0.73 15.10
N ASP A 113 -13.76 0.35 14.31
CA ASP A 113 -15.00 0.90 13.75
C ASP A 113 -15.51 0.00 12.62
N SER A 114 -16.83 -0.07 12.45
CA SER A 114 -17.46 -0.76 11.32
C SER A 114 -17.99 0.25 10.31
N LYS A 115 -17.60 0.10 9.04
CA LYS A 115 -18.13 0.85 7.90
C LYS A 115 -18.88 -0.10 6.97
N VAL A 116 -20.05 0.30 6.50
CA VAL A 116 -20.79 -0.45 5.49
C VAL A 116 -20.60 0.24 4.15
N ILE A 117 -20.16 -0.52 3.16
CA ILE A 117 -20.09 -0.10 1.76
C ILE A 117 -21.22 -0.81 1.04
N GLU A 118 -22.15 -0.01 0.52
CA GLU A 118 -23.27 -0.52 -0.28
C GLU A 118 -22.81 -0.66 -1.74
N PRO A 119 -23.27 -1.70 -2.47
CA PRO A 119 -23.02 -1.81 -3.90
C PRO A 119 -23.76 -0.68 -4.65
N HIS A 120 -23.31 -0.33 -5.85
CA HIS A 120 -23.98 0.74 -6.63
C HIS A 120 -25.34 0.27 -7.13
N SER A 121 -26.39 1.07 -6.96
CA SER A 121 -27.77 0.60 -7.17
C SER A 121 -28.22 0.65 -8.64
N GLU A 122 -27.59 1.49 -9.45
CA GLU A 122 -27.89 1.70 -10.87
C GLU A 122 -26.59 2.03 -11.61
N PRO A 123 -26.43 1.61 -12.88
CA PRO A 123 -25.33 2.07 -13.72
C PRO A 123 -25.44 3.58 -13.88
N ASP A 124 -24.40 4.32 -13.51
CA ASP A 124 -24.29 5.72 -13.83
C ASP A 124 -23.60 5.92 -15.18
N ASP A 125 -24.04 6.96 -15.91
CA ASP A 125 -23.60 7.20 -17.29
C ASP A 125 -22.09 7.48 -17.39
N ASP A 126 -21.43 7.79 -16.27
CA ASP A 126 -20.03 8.22 -16.19
C ASP A 126 -19.14 7.38 -15.25
N GLY A 127 -19.67 6.37 -14.55
CA GLY A 127 -18.89 5.48 -13.67
C GLY A 127 -18.46 6.12 -12.35
N GLU A 128 -18.94 7.31 -11.99
CA GLU A 128 -18.55 8.01 -10.77
C GLU A 128 -18.88 7.22 -9.48
N ALA A 129 -19.96 6.44 -9.48
CA ALA A 129 -20.39 5.62 -8.36
C ALA A 129 -19.43 4.46 -8.15
N GLU A 130 -19.03 3.80 -9.22
CA GLU A 130 -18.02 2.75 -9.18
C GLU A 130 -16.69 3.31 -8.66
N GLU A 131 -16.25 4.45 -9.22
CA GLU A 131 -15.02 5.11 -8.78
C GLU A 131 -15.07 5.48 -7.29
N ARG A 132 -16.19 6.04 -6.80
CA ARG A 132 -16.36 6.37 -5.38
C ARG A 132 -16.28 5.13 -4.47
N ILE A 133 -16.90 4.02 -4.87
CA ILE A 133 -16.89 2.77 -4.09
C ILE A 133 -15.48 2.16 -4.09
N THR A 134 -14.82 2.11 -5.25
CA THR A 134 -13.44 1.65 -5.41
C THR A 134 -12.48 2.49 -4.57
N ASN A 135 -12.58 3.82 -4.64
CA ASN A 135 -11.75 4.73 -3.84
C ASN A 135 -11.99 4.57 -2.33
N LEU A 136 -13.24 4.31 -1.92
CA LEU A 136 -13.55 4.05 -0.51
C LEU A 136 -12.92 2.74 -0.03
N LEU A 137 -13.04 1.64 -0.78
CA LEU A 137 -12.44 0.36 -0.42
C LEU A 137 -10.91 0.45 -0.41
N ALA A 138 -10.31 1.03 -1.46
CA ALA A 138 -8.88 1.31 -1.55
C ALA A 138 -8.39 2.13 -0.35
N GLY A 139 -9.13 3.16 0.04
CA GLY A 139 -8.79 4.02 1.17
C GLY A 139 -8.76 3.27 2.51
N LEU A 140 -9.71 2.37 2.73
CA LEU A 140 -9.75 1.58 3.97
C LEU A 140 -8.61 0.57 4.04
N ILE A 141 -8.32 -0.12 2.93
CA ILE A 141 -7.17 -1.04 2.84
C ILE A 141 -5.85 -0.27 2.99
N GLY A 142 -5.70 0.82 2.24
CA GLY A 142 -4.52 1.68 2.27
C GLY A 142 -4.23 2.25 3.66
N ASP A 143 -5.27 2.67 4.40
CA ASP A 143 -5.12 3.11 5.79
C ASP A 143 -4.63 1.99 6.72
N ALA A 144 -5.10 0.76 6.55
CA ALA A 144 -4.61 -0.37 7.33
C ALA A 144 -3.15 -0.70 7.02
N LEU A 145 -2.76 -0.62 5.75
CA LEU A 145 -1.37 -0.77 5.30
C LEU A 145 -0.48 0.36 5.84
N ARG A 146 -1.00 1.58 5.92
CA ARG A 146 -0.32 2.73 6.52
C ARG A 146 -0.01 2.46 7.97
N ASP A 147 -0.99 1.97 8.72
CA ASP A 147 -0.78 1.66 10.14
C ASP A 147 0.24 0.53 10.33
N ALA A 148 0.26 -0.48 9.45
CA ALA A 148 1.29 -1.52 9.45
C ALA A 148 2.70 -0.93 9.19
N LEU A 149 2.84 -0.09 8.17
CA LEU A 149 4.10 0.54 7.76
C LEU A 149 4.62 1.51 8.83
N LEU A 150 3.74 2.33 9.41
CA LEU A 150 4.06 3.24 10.51
C LEU A 150 4.42 2.48 11.79
N SER A 151 3.73 1.37 12.09
CA SER A 151 4.09 0.49 13.21
C SER A 151 5.49 -0.11 13.05
N ALA A 152 5.87 -0.50 11.84
CA ALA A 152 7.22 -0.95 11.53
C ALA A 152 8.24 0.19 11.73
N ARG A 153 7.94 1.39 11.23
CA ARG A 153 8.78 2.59 11.44
C ARG A 153 9.04 2.85 12.91
N ASP A 154 7.98 2.92 13.72
CA ASP A 154 8.07 3.30 15.12
C ASP A 154 8.80 2.25 15.98
N LYS A 155 8.96 1.02 15.46
CA LYS A 155 9.76 -0.06 16.06
C LYS A 155 11.23 -0.07 15.60
N GLY A 156 11.65 0.86 14.73
CA GLY A 156 13.02 0.94 14.22
C GLY A 156 13.35 -0.12 13.16
N VAL A 157 12.34 -0.68 12.48
CA VAL A 157 12.54 -1.75 11.48
C VAL A 157 13.46 -1.32 10.34
N PHE A 158 13.46 -0.02 10.01
CA PHE A 158 14.25 0.53 8.91
C PHE A 158 15.66 0.99 9.33
N ASP A 159 16.02 0.94 10.62
CA ASP A 159 17.27 1.51 11.15
C ASP A 159 18.54 0.82 10.59
N GLY A 160 18.41 -0.43 10.16
CA GLY A 160 19.51 -1.22 9.57
C GLY A 160 19.73 -0.98 8.08
N LEU A 161 18.83 -0.25 7.40
CA LEU A 161 18.88 -0.04 5.97
C LEU A 161 19.84 1.10 5.58
N PRO A 162 20.45 1.07 4.38
CA PRO A 162 21.27 2.16 3.87
C PRO A 162 20.39 3.30 3.37
N LEU A 163 19.73 4.02 4.28
CA LEU A 163 18.77 5.06 3.95
C LEU A 163 19.47 6.38 3.59
N ALA A 164 18.94 7.10 2.60
CA ALA A 164 19.28 8.49 2.35
C ALA A 164 18.66 9.41 3.44
N PRO A 165 19.28 10.54 3.82
CA PRO A 165 18.73 11.46 4.83
C PRO A 165 17.34 12.03 4.48
N SER A 166 16.96 11.97 3.21
CA SER A 166 15.67 12.38 2.66
C SER A 166 14.67 11.24 2.53
N CYS A 167 15.00 10.03 3.00
CA CYS A 167 14.16 8.85 2.76
C CYS A 167 12.72 9.04 3.26
N VAL A 168 11.76 8.69 2.41
CA VAL A 168 10.33 8.74 2.69
C VAL A 168 9.68 7.37 2.58
N LEU A 169 8.74 7.09 3.47
CA LEU A 169 7.81 5.98 3.37
C LEU A 169 6.61 6.40 2.52
N ARG A 170 6.11 5.46 1.71
CA ARG A 170 4.97 5.70 0.83
C ARG A 170 4.07 4.46 0.76
N ILE A 171 2.78 4.70 0.55
CA ILE A 171 1.81 3.72 0.10
C ILE A 171 1.20 4.21 -1.21
N ASP A 172 1.03 3.28 -2.14
CA ASP A 172 0.47 3.57 -3.45
C ASP A 172 -0.39 2.40 -3.93
N GLU A 173 -1.61 2.69 -4.36
CA GLU A 173 -2.47 1.73 -5.03
C GLU A 173 -2.04 1.59 -6.51
N HIS A 174 -2.05 0.36 -7.04
CA HIS A 174 -1.51 0.04 -8.36
C HIS A 174 -2.37 0.52 -9.54
N SER A 175 -3.67 0.25 -9.52
CA SER A 175 -4.57 0.29 -10.68
C SER A 175 -4.82 1.72 -11.19
N ASN A 176 -5.21 2.64 -10.31
CA ASN A 176 -5.57 4.01 -10.70
C ASN A 176 -5.07 5.08 -9.71
N GLY A 177 -4.32 4.67 -8.68
CA GLY A 177 -3.88 5.59 -7.63
C GLY A 177 -5.04 6.03 -6.73
N ALA A 178 -6.08 5.18 -6.58
CA ALA A 178 -7.23 5.40 -5.71
C ALA A 178 -6.83 5.71 -4.26
N TYR A 179 -5.63 5.29 -3.86
CA TYR A 179 -5.03 5.66 -2.60
C TYR A 179 -3.55 5.98 -2.77
N CYS A 180 -3.12 7.09 -2.17
CA CYS A 180 -1.72 7.41 -1.98
C CYS A 180 -1.51 8.07 -0.62
N TRP A 181 -0.43 7.71 0.05
CA TRP A 181 0.01 8.36 1.29
C TRP A 181 1.54 8.38 1.35
N PRO A 182 2.19 9.44 1.87
CA PRO A 182 1.61 10.74 2.20
C PRO A 182 1.10 11.47 0.96
N ASP A 183 0.40 12.59 1.17
CA ASP A 183 -0.06 13.46 0.08
C ASP A 183 1.12 13.83 -0.84
N PRO A 184 1.07 13.52 -2.15
CA PRO A 184 2.12 13.83 -3.11
C PRO A 184 2.55 15.30 -3.09
N ASP A 185 1.62 16.22 -2.84
CA ASP A 185 1.89 17.66 -2.84
C ASP A 185 2.68 18.12 -1.61
N THR A 186 2.71 17.30 -0.56
CA THR A 186 3.45 17.59 0.69
C THR A 186 4.86 17.02 0.70
N ARG A 187 5.24 16.27 -0.34
CA ARG A 187 6.51 15.54 -0.39
C ARG A 187 7.72 16.44 -0.20
N GLY A 188 8.65 16.02 0.65
CA GLY A 188 9.92 16.73 0.91
C GLY A 188 9.75 18.03 1.69
N THR A 189 8.54 18.35 2.13
CA THR A 189 8.26 19.46 3.05
C THR A 189 8.31 18.98 4.50
N ASP A 190 8.24 19.91 5.46
CA ASP A 190 8.12 19.55 6.88
C ASP A 190 6.78 18.88 7.25
N ALA A 191 5.79 18.94 6.34
CA ALA A 191 4.49 18.29 6.49
C ALA A 191 4.47 16.85 5.93
N ASP A 192 5.58 16.37 5.35
CA ASP A 192 5.70 15.01 4.82
C ASP A 192 5.68 13.99 5.97
N GLU A 193 4.51 13.37 6.17
CA GLU A 193 4.28 12.37 7.23
C GLU A 193 5.04 11.06 7.00
N GLY A 194 5.47 10.80 5.76
CA GLY A 194 6.23 9.63 5.35
C GLY A 194 7.71 9.73 5.69
N ARG A 195 8.21 10.94 5.99
CA ARG A 195 9.64 11.17 6.22
C ARG A 195 10.18 10.35 7.40
N LEU A 196 11.23 9.57 7.13
CA LEU A 196 11.99 8.88 8.17
C LEU A 196 12.88 9.90 8.91
N LYS A 197 12.66 10.05 10.21
CA LYS A 197 13.50 10.89 11.07
C LYS A 197 14.69 10.05 11.54
N MET A 198 15.87 10.33 11.01
CA MET A 198 17.15 9.78 11.46
C MET A 198 17.75 10.60 12.60
#